data_AF-A0A453B064-F1
#
_entry.id   AF-A0A453B064-F1
#
_cell.length_a   1.000
_cell.length_b   1.000
_cell.length_c   1.000
_cell.angle_alpha   90.00
_cell.angle_beta   90.00
_cell.angle_gamma   90.00
#
_symmetry.space_group_name_H-M   'P 1'
#
loop_
_entity.id
_entity.type
_entity.pdbx_description
1 polymer ?
#
loop_
_entity_poly.entity_id
_entity_poly.type
_entity_poly.pdbx_seq_one_letter_code
_entity_poly.pdbx_strand_id
1 'polypeptide(L)'
;GALCQECGEQPWNYRCPGCSRLTCSLPCVQAHKRRTACSGKRPRTVPVALAQFDGNQLLSDYNLLEETSQVRESAHRLLDGFGCGFEGRHGAQLLPWLSFLGKAAERRGVRLAVQT
;
A
#
# COMPACT_ATOMS: atom_id res chain seq x y z
N GLY A 1 31.84 -5.21 -14.38
CA GLY A 1 30.45 -4.99 -13.93
C GLY A 1 29.97 -3.63 -14.42
N ALA A 2 28.67 -3.44 -14.62
CA ALA A 2 28.16 -2.12 -15.02
C ALA A 2 28.34 -1.09 -13.89
N LEU A 3 28.49 0.18 -14.25
CA LEU A 3 28.66 1.28 -13.31
C LEU A 3 27.31 1.83 -12.82
N CYS A 4 27.32 2.51 -11.69
CA CYS A 4 26.19 3.26 -11.17
C CYS A 4 25.72 4.30 -12.20
N GLN A 5 24.43 4.29 -12.54
CA GLN A 5 23.85 5.24 -13.50
C GLN A 5 23.60 6.63 -12.90
N GLU A 6 23.91 6.82 -11.62
CA GLU A 6 23.73 8.11 -10.93
C GLU A 6 25.04 8.83 -10.70
N CYS A 7 26.07 8.17 -10.15
CA CYS A 7 27.38 8.79 -9.94
C CYS A 7 28.44 8.37 -10.97
N GLY A 8 28.29 7.24 -11.67
CA GLY A 8 29.27 6.75 -12.63
C GLY A 8 30.61 6.26 -12.04
N GLU A 9 30.86 6.45 -10.74
CA GLU A 9 32.16 6.17 -10.12
C GLU A 9 32.32 4.70 -9.68
N GLN A 10 31.27 4.12 -9.10
CA GLN A 10 31.30 2.79 -8.49
C GLN A 10 30.42 1.80 -9.28
N PRO A 11 30.71 0.49 -9.21
CA PRO A 11 29.79 -0.53 -9.72
C PRO A 11 28.43 -0.45 -9.02
N TRP A 12 27.36 -0.83 -9.72
CA TRP A 12 26.01 -0.81 -9.15
C TRP A 12 25.82 -1.94 -8.12
N ASN A 13 24.99 -1.67 -7.11
CA ASN A 13 24.61 -2.64 -6.07
C ASN A 13 23.09 -2.85 -6.00
N TYR A 14 22.31 -1.84 -6.40
CA TYR A 14 20.85 -1.83 -6.30
C TYR A 14 20.21 -1.49 -7.64
N ARG A 15 19.03 -2.06 -7.89
CA ARG A 15 18.17 -1.77 -9.03
C ARG A 15 16.83 -1.24 -8.53
N CYS A 16 16.43 -0.06 -8.99
CA CYS A 16 15.15 0.54 -8.62
C CYS A 16 13.98 -0.28 -9.21
N PRO A 17 12.99 -0.73 -8.42
CA PRO A 17 11.88 -1.53 -8.94
C PRO A 17 10.86 -0.73 -9.75
N GLY A 18 10.84 0.61 -9.62
CA GLY A 18 9.91 1.47 -10.36
C GLY A 18 10.41 1.84 -11.77
N CYS A 19 11.70 2.17 -11.91
CA CYS A 19 12.27 2.67 -13.17
C CYS A 19 13.50 1.88 -13.64
N SER A 20 13.87 0.80 -12.96
CA SER A 20 15.01 -0.06 -13.30
C SER A 20 16.40 0.62 -13.28
N ARG A 21 16.51 1.83 -12.73
CA ARG A 21 17.77 2.58 -12.59
C ARG A 21 18.75 1.82 -11.69
N LEU A 22 20.01 1.74 -12.12
CA LEU A 22 21.09 1.08 -11.38
C LEU A 22 21.85 2.08 -10.50
N THR A 23 21.99 1.77 -9.21
CA THR A 23 22.59 2.66 -8.20
C THR A 23 23.58 1.91 -7.31
N CYS A 24 24.65 2.55 -6.86
CA CYS A 24 25.66 1.93 -5.97
C CYS A 24 25.33 2.06 -4.47
N SER A 25 24.58 3.10 -4.07
CA SER A 25 24.40 3.46 -2.66
C SER A 25 23.09 4.21 -2.40
N LEU A 26 22.70 4.34 -1.12
CA LEU A 26 21.50 5.06 -0.70
C LEU A 26 21.44 6.52 -1.21
N PRO A 27 22.53 7.32 -1.16
CA PRO A 27 22.54 8.66 -1.77
C PRO A 27 22.16 8.64 -3.25
N CYS A 28 22.67 7.68 -4.03
CA CYS A 28 22.31 7.52 -5.44
C CYS A 28 20.83 7.11 -5.61
N VAL A 29 20.31 6.26 -4.72
CA VAL A 29 18.87 5.91 -4.72
C VAL A 29 18.01 7.14 -4.48
N GLN A 30 18.33 7.97 -3.50
CA GLN A 30 17.56 9.17 -3.18
C GLN A 30 17.71 10.27 -4.24
N ALA A 31 18.92 10.45 -4.77
CA ALA A 31 19.21 11.42 -5.82
C ALA A 31 18.38 11.16 -7.08
N HIS A 32 18.33 9.91 -7.56
CA HIS A 32 17.52 9.61 -8.74
C HIS A 32 16.03 9.80 -8.46
N LYS A 33 15.53 9.35 -7.30
CA LYS A 33 14.11 9.51 -6.93
C LYS A 33 13.68 10.98 -6.96
N ARG A 34 14.53 11.89 -6.44
CA ARG A 34 14.27 13.34 -6.50
C ARG A 34 14.36 13.87 -7.92
N ARG A 35 15.43 13.54 -8.67
CA ARG A 35 15.66 14.08 -10.02
C ARG A 35 14.60 13.62 -11.03
N THR A 36 14.13 12.38 -10.94
CA THR A 36 13.19 11.79 -11.90
C THR A 36 11.76 11.68 -11.35
N ALA A 37 11.50 12.24 -10.17
CA ALA A 37 10.22 12.08 -9.45
C ALA A 37 9.77 10.60 -9.33
N CYS A 38 10.73 9.68 -9.18
CA CYS A 38 10.43 8.25 -9.10
C CYS A 38 9.93 7.87 -7.70
N SER A 39 8.75 7.23 -7.62
CA SER A 39 8.20 6.67 -6.38
C SER A 39 9.07 5.54 -5.81
N GLY A 40 9.84 4.87 -6.66
CA GLY A 40 10.60 3.68 -6.31
C GLY A 40 9.73 2.46 -6.01
N LYS A 41 8.46 2.46 -6.45
CA LYS A 41 7.55 1.31 -6.36
C LYS A 41 7.26 0.79 -7.77
N ARG A 42 7.24 -0.53 -7.94
CA ARG A 42 6.81 -1.15 -9.21
C ARG A 42 5.32 -0.85 -9.41
N PRO A 43 4.89 -0.33 -10.57
CA PRO A 43 3.46 -0.21 -10.86
C PRO A 43 2.85 -1.62 -10.83
N ARG A 44 1.85 -1.82 -9.96
CA ARG A 44 1.25 -3.15 -9.72
C ARG A 44 0.38 -3.59 -10.89
N THR A 45 -0.37 -2.65 -11.47
CA THR A 45 -1.23 -2.86 -12.62
C THR A 45 -0.89 -1.82 -13.68
N VAL A 46 -0.63 -2.29 -14.89
CA VAL A 46 -0.48 -1.44 -16.07
C VAL A 46 -1.40 -2.05 -17.13
N PRO A 47 -2.29 -1.28 -17.77
CA PRO A 47 -3.11 -1.83 -18.84
C PRO A 47 -2.21 -2.30 -19.98
N VAL A 48 -2.37 -3.57 -20.35
CA VAL A 48 -1.64 -4.20 -21.46
C VAL A 48 -2.65 -4.57 -22.54
N ALA A 49 -2.29 -4.35 -23.80
CA ALA A 49 -3.12 -4.79 -24.91
C ALA A 49 -3.26 -6.32 -24.89
N LEU A 50 -4.43 -6.86 -25.26
CA LEU A 50 -4.69 -8.31 -25.24
C LEU A 50 -3.63 -9.13 -25.99
N ALA A 51 -3.10 -8.60 -27.09
CA ALA A 51 -2.02 -9.25 -27.86
C ALA A 51 -0.68 -9.37 -27.11
N GLN A 52 -0.47 -8.58 -26.06
CA GLN A 52 0.74 -8.55 -25.24
C GLN A 52 0.50 -9.12 -23.83
N PHE A 53 -0.72 -9.61 -23.56
CA PHE A 53 -1.07 -10.20 -22.28
C PHE A 53 -0.40 -11.59 -22.16
N ASP A 54 0.56 -11.70 -21.24
CA ASP A 54 1.34 -12.92 -21.01
C ASP A 54 1.05 -13.52 -19.62
N GLY A 55 1.61 -14.70 -19.37
CA GLY A 55 1.46 -15.38 -18.08
C GLY A 55 2.05 -14.59 -16.91
N ASN A 56 3.02 -13.70 -17.15
CA ASN A 56 3.60 -12.86 -16.09
C ASN A 56 2.62 -11.80 -15.62
N GLN A 57 1.85 -11.20 -16.52
CA GLN A 57 0.76 -10.28 -16.14
C GLN A 57 -0.30 -11.01 -15.34
N LEU A 58 -0.76 -12.18 -15.82
CA LEU A 58 -1.75 -13.00 -15.12
C LEU A 58 -1.30 -13.35 -13.69
N LEU A 59 -0.04 -13.79 -13.52
CA LEU A 59 0.50 -14.11 -12.20
C LEU A 59 0.64 -12.88 -11.31
N SER A 60 1.03 -11.73 -11.87
CA SER A 60 1.09 -10.45 -11.15
C SER A 60 -0.29 -10.04 -10.62
N ASP A 61 -1.33 -10.19 -11.44
CA ASP A 61 -2.70 -9.86 -11.08
C ASP A 61 -3.26 -10.85 -10.04
N TYR A 62 -2.99 -12.15 -10.21
CA TYR A 62 -3.34 -13.16 -9.21
C TYR A 62 -2.71 -12.88 -7.84
N ASN A 63 -1.40 -12.60 -7.82
CA ASN A 63 -0.69 -12.28 -6.59
C ASN A 63 -1.24 -11.02 -5.92
N LEU A 64 -1.68 -10.02 -6.70
CA LEU A 64 -2.33 -8.83 -6.15
C LEU A 64 -3.65 -9.17 -5.44
N LEU A 65 -4.47 -10.06 -6.01
CA LEU A 65 -5.72 -10.50 -5.40
C LEU A 65 -5.48 -11.30 -4.12
N GLU A 66 -4.47 -12.17 -4.12
CA GLU A 66 -4.04 -12.91 -2.93
C GLU A 66 -3.52 -11.98 -1.82
N GLU A 67 -2.62 -11.04 -2.14
CA GLU A 67 -2.14 -10.01 -1.19
C GLU A 67 -3.34 -9.28 -0.56
N THR A 68 -4.37 -8.95 -1.35
CA THR A 68 -5.57 -8.26 -0.87
C THR A 68 -6.42 -9.14 0.05
N SER A 69 -6.61 -10.42 -0.28
CA SER A 69 -7.32 -11.37 0.61
C SER A 69 -6.60 -11.53 1.94
N GLN A 70 -5.28 -11.66 1.92
CA GLN A 70 -4.46 -11.82 3.13
C GLN A 70 -4.54 -10.60 4.04
N VAL A 71 -4.55 -9.38 3.47
CA VAL A 71 -4.72 -8.15 4.25
C VAL A 71 -6.10 -8.13 4.91
N ARG A 72 -7.16 -8.48 4.18
CA ARG A 72 -8.52 -8.59 4.72
C ARG A 72 -8.61 -9.59 5.88
N GLU A 73 -8.07 -10.79 5.69
CA GLU A 73 -8.08 -11.82 6.74
C GLU A 73 -7.24 -11.41 7.95
N SER A 74 -6.11 -10.74 7.73
CA SER A 74 -5.29 -10.22 8.82
C SER A 74 -6.03 -9.15 9.61
N ALA A 75 -6.75 -8.25 8.93
CA ALA A 75 -7.61 -7.27 9.59
C ALA A 75 -8.73 -7.95 10.37
N HIS A 76 -9.39 -8.97 9.79
CA HIS A 76 -10.43 -9.73 10.47
C HIS A 76 -9.91 -10.38 11.76
N ARG A 77 -8.77 -11.07 11.71
CA ARG A 77 -8.14 -11.68 12.89
C ARG A 77 -7.77 -10.66 13.97
N LEU A 78 -7.25 -9.50 13.56
CA LEU A 78 -6.95 -8.42 14.50
C LEU A 78 -8.25 -7.95 15.19
N LEU A 79 -9.32 -7.72 14.45
CA LEU A 79 -10.63 -7.28 14.97
C LEU A 79 -11.33 -8.36 15.82
N ASP A 80 -11.24 -9.63 15.45
CA ASP A 80 -11.76 -10.76 16.24
C ASP A 80 -11.08 -10.82 17.61
N GLY A 81 -9.76 -10.56 17.66
CA GLY A 81 -9.00 -10.44 18.91
C GLY A 81 -9.43 -9.26 19.78
N PHE A 82 -10.06 -8.24 19.20
CA PHE A 82 -10.66 -7.10 19.92
C PHE A 82 -12.15 -7.29 20.22
N GLY A 83 -12.73 -8.46 19.95
CA GLY A 83 -14.10 -8.80 20.31
C GLY A 83 -15.19 -8.12 19.46
N CYS A 84 -14.84 -7.59 18.29
CA CYS A 84 -15.81 -7.06 17.33
C CYS A 84 -15.85 -7.98 16.09
N GLY A 85 -16.69 -9.01 16.15
CA GLY A 85 -16.94 -9.90 15.02
C GLY A 85 -17.65 -9.15 13.89
N PHE A 86 -17.17 -9.33 12.67
CA PHE A 86 -17.81 -8.83 11.44
C PHE A 86 -18.87 -9.83 10.93
N GLU A 87 -19.60 -10.46 11.85
CA GLU A 87 -20.79 -11.22 11.51
C GLU A 87 -21.98 -10.27 11.54
N GLY A 88 -22.62 -10.14 10.38
CA GLY A 88 -23.74 -9.26 10.16
C GLY A 88 -24.78 -9.36 11.28
N ARG A 89 -25.34 -8.19 11.62
CA ARG A 89 -26.44 -8.00 12.57
C ARG A 89 -25.98 -7.88 14.03
N HIS A 90 -25.41 -6.73 14.38
CA HIS A 90 -25.82 -5.82 15.46
C HIS A 90 -24.84 -4.61 15.47
N GLY A 91 -25.36 -3.41 15.72
CA GLY A 91 -24.72 -2.13 15.37
C GLY A 91 -23.25 -2.00 15.76
N ALA A 92 -22.45 -1.46 14.84
CA ALA A 92 -21.03 -1.21 15.04
C ALA A 92 -20.79 -0.45 16.35
N GLN A 93 -20.27 -1.13 17.35
CA GLN A 93 -19.82 -0.50 18.58
C GLN A 93 -18.61 0.36 18.20
N LEU A 94 -18.81 1.68 18.11
CA LEU A 94 -17.74 2.64 17.88
C LEU A 94 -16.58 2.36 18.83
N LEU A 95 -15.34 2.44 18.33
CA LEU A 95 -14.14 2.36 19.17
C LEU A 95 -14.33 3.26 20.41
N PRO A 96 -13.87 2.87 21.61
CA PRO A 96 -14.17 3.59 22.85
C PRO A 96 -13.87 5.10 22.78
N TRP A 97 -12.79 5.50 22.08
CA TRP A 97 -12.45 6.91 21.89
C TRP A 97 -13.40 7.66 20.93
N LEU A 98 -13.93 6.98 19.90
CA LEU A 98 -14.95 7.53 19.00
C LEU A 98 -16.29 7.72 19.74
N SER A 99 -16.60 6.85 20.70
CA SER A 99 -17.78 7.03 21.55
C SER A 99 -17.69 8.30 22.41
N PHE A 100 -16.48 8.67 22.86
CA PHE A 100 -16.23 9.92 23.59
C PHE A 100 -16.42 11.15 22.69
N LEU A 101 -15.99 11.09 21.43
CA LEU A 101 -16.21 12.14 20.45
C LEU A 101 -17.69 12.32 20.11
N GLY A 102 -18.45 11.22 19.93
CA GLY A 102 -19.90 11.27 19.75
C GLY A 102 -20.60 11.99 20.90
N LYS A 103 -20.31 11.59 22.16
CA LYS A 103 -20.85 12.24 23.37
C LYS A 103 -20.40 13.70 23.53
N ALA A 104 -19.18 14.04 23.12
CA ALA A 104 -18.67 15.41 23.15
C ALA A 104 -19.34 16.30 22.09
N ALA A 105 -19.64 15.77 20.91
CA ALA A 105 -20.35 16.47 19.85
C ALA A 105 -21.83 16.66 20.21
N GLU A 106 -22.48 15.65 20.79
CA GLU A 106 -23.86 15.73 21.26
C GLU A 106 -24.05 16.79 22.36
N ARG A 107 -23.12 16.88 23.32
CA ARG A 107 -23.09 17.96 24.33
C ARG A 107 -22.95 19.37 23.72
N ARG A 108 -22.49 19.46 22.47
CA ARG A 108 -22.37 20.71 21.70
C ARG A 108 -23.50 20.88 20.69
N GLY A 109 -24.53 20.02 20.72
CA GLY A 109 -25.66 20.07 19.79
C GLY A 109 -25.31 19.60 18.37
N VAL A 110 -24.16 18.97 18.17
CA VAL A 110 -23.70 18.49 16.86
C VAL A 110 -23.91 17.00 16.76
N ARG A 111 -24.80 16.56 15.86
CA ARG A 111 -25.00 15.13 15.56
C ARG A 111 -24.01 14.71 14.50
N LEU A 112 -22.98 13.97 14.89
CA LEU A 112 -22.04 13.37 13.96
C LEU A 112 -22.71 12.17 13.28
N ALA A 113 -22.93 12.25 11.97
CA ALA A 113 -23.28 11.08 11.17
C ALA A 113 -21.99 10.27 10.96
N VAL A 114 -21.70 9.35 11.88
CA VAL A 114 -20.65 8.36 11.65
C VAL A 114 -21.25 7.31 10.72
N GLN A 115 -20.96 7.43 9.44
CA GLN A 115 -21.30 6.37 8.47
C GLN A 115 -20.41 5.18 8.80
N THR A 116 -21.03 4.13 9.33
CA THR A 116 -20.45 2.80 9.55
C THR A 116 -20.30 2.06 8.25
#